data_AF-A0A4R4II19-F1
#
_entry.id   AF-A0A4R4II19-F1
#
_cell.length_a   1.000
_cell.length_b   1.000
_cell.length_c   1.000
_cell.angle_alpha   90.00
_cell.angle_beta   90.00
_cell.angle_gamma   90.00
#
_symmetry.space_group_name_H-M   'P 1'
#
loop_
_entity.id
_entity.type
_entity.pdbx_description
1 polymer ?
#
loop_
_entity_poly.entity_id
_entity_poly.type
_entity_poly.pdbx_seq_one_letter_code
_entity_poly.pdbx_strand_id
1 'polypeptide(L)'
;MEFYGFDREAALKHCDSLEVGLARDLDRVRAWNRVRPEHVIELLDTAAPAARWEARNVAAQISRGSWRVHMDATVVGKPQLVSNAREVQITAGGRDYRLKISEGVRLQLEEIVQGV
;
A
#
# COMPACT_ATOMS: atom_id res chain seq x y z
N MET A 1 13.53 12.81 0.37
CA MET A 1 12.99 13.59 1.49
C MET A 1 12.50 12.57 2.51
N GLU A 2 13.18 12.46 3.65
CA GLU A 2 12.74 11.61 4.75
C GLU A 2 11.48 12.23 5.34
N PHE A 3 10.42 11.42 5.42
CA PHE A 3 9.16 11.81 6.01
C PHE A 3 9.36 11.95 7.52
N TYR A 4 9.22 13.17 8.05
CA TYR A 4 9.50 13.50 9.45
C TYR A 4 8.77 12.52 10.40
N GLY A 5 9.51 11.60 11.01
CA GLY A 5 8.99 10.63 11.99
C GLY A 5 8.37 9.35 11.44
N PHE A 6 8.45 9.06 10.13
CA PHE A 6 8.06 7.75 9.62
C PHE A 6 9.25 6.78 9.67
N ASP A 7 9.25 5.93 10.68
CA ASP A 7 10.22 4.86 10.80
C ASP A 7 9.80 3.70 9.89
N ARG A 8 10.41 3.66 8.69
CA ARG A 8 10.22 2.61 7.69
C ARG A 8 10.65 1.25 8.21
N GLU A 9 11.70 1.21 9.04
CA GLU A 9 12.23 -0.04 9.60
C GLU A 9 11.27 -0.59 10.65
N ALA A 10 10.74 0.27 11.53
CA ALA A 10 9.70 -0.12 12.48
C ALA A 10 8.42 -0.58 11.76
N ALA A 11 7.99 0.15 10.72
CA ALA A 11 6.84 -0.26 9.90
C ALA A 11 7.06 -1.65 9.28
N LEU A 12 8.24 -1.96 8.72
CA LEU A 12 8.52 -3.30 8.21
C LEU A 12 8.48 -4.38 9.29
N LYS A 13 9.06 -4.12 10.47
CA LYS A 13 9.07 -5.05 11.60
C LYS A 13 7.68 -5.36 12.14
N HIS A 14 6.74 -4.44 12.01
CA HIS A 14 5.36 -4.61 12.47
C HIS A 14 4.44 -5.29 11.44
N CYS A 15 4.95 -5.71 10.28
CA CYS A 15 4.12 -6.38 9.28
C CYS A 15 3.97 -7.88 9.60
N ASP A 16 2.76 -8.31 9.95
CA ASP A 16 2.40 -9.70 10.26
C ASP A 16 2.01 -10.53 9.00
N SER A 17 2.46 -10.10 7.82
CA SER A 17 2.18 -10.79 6.56
C SER A 17 3.22 -11.88 6.33
N LEU A 18 2.84 -13.14 6.60
CA LEU A 18 3.70 -14.33 6.49
C LEU A 18 4.10 -14.68 5.04
N GLU A 19 3.33 -14.26 4.03
CA GLU A 19 3.59 -14.59 2.64
C GLU A 19 4.31 -13.46 1.90
N VAL A 20 5.60 -13.31 2.19
CA VAL A 20 6.44 -12.32 1.52
C VAL A 20 6.84 -12.85 0.14
N GLY A 21 6.24 -12.32 -0.92
CA GLY A 21 6.64 -12.63 -2.29
C GLY A 21 8.11 -12.28 -2.57
N LEU A 22 8.70 -12.90 -3.61
CA LEU A 22 10.07 -12.60 -4.09
C LEU A 22 10.28 -11.08 -4.25
N ALA A 23 11.34 -10.54 -3.64
CA ALA A 23 11.76 -9.15 -3.79
C ALA A 23 12.06 -8.85 -5.27
N ARG A 24 11.17 -8.09 -5.92
CA ARG A 24 11.33 -7.64 -7.30
C ARG A 24 10.98 -6.17 -7.36
N ASP A 25 11.72 -5.45 -8.20
CA ASP A 25 11.55 -4.04 -8.48
C ASP A 25 10.10 -3.70 -8.85
N LEU A 26 9.60 -2.56 -8.37
CA LEU A 26 8.26 -2.04 -8.60
C LEU A 26 8.01 -1.70 -10.09
N ASP A 27 9.08 -1.54 -10.87
CA ASP A 27 9.08 -1.17 -12.28
C ASP A 27 8.55 -2.26 -13.24
N ARG A 28 8.10 -3.43 -12.74
CA ARG A 28 7.64 -4.52 -13.61
C ARG A 28 6.18 -4.90 -13.36
N VAL A 29 5.44 -5.07 -14.45
CA VAL A 29 4.09 -5.69 -14.56
C VAL A 29 3.95 -7.03 -13.81
N ARG A 30 5.04 -7.72 -13.45
CA ARG A 30 5.00 -8.93 -12.59
C ARG A 30 4.98 -8.63 -11.08
N ALA A 31 5.51 -7.50 -10.62
CA ALA A 31 5.42 -7.04 -9.22
C ALA A 31 3.96 -6.75 -8.82
N TRP A 32 3.12 -6.41 -9.81
CA TRP A 32 1.66 -6.38 -9.70
C TRP A 32 1.00 -7.71 -9.27
N ASN A 33 1.68 -8.86 -9.24
CA ASN A 33 1.10 -10.08 -8.66
C ASN A 33 1.49 -10.31 -7.19
N ARG A 34 2.45 -9.55 -6.65
CA ARG A 34 3.00 -9.75 -5.30
C ARG A 34 3.40 -8.41 -4.67
N VAL A 35 2.49 -7.81 -3.91
CA VAL A 35 2.77 -6.58 -3.14
C VAL A 35 3.48 -6.97 -1.86
N ARG A 36 4.70 -6.47 -1.66
CA ARG A 36 5.46 -6.67 -0.42
C ARG A 36 5.23 -5.50 0.54
N PRO A 37 5.48 -5.66 1.84
CA PRO A 37 5.36 -4.58 2.81
C PRO A 37 6.19 -3.34 2.44
N GLU A 38 7.38 -3.54 1.88
CA GLU A 38 8.28 -2.48 1.40
C GLU A 38 7.60 -1.62 0.33
N HIS A 39 6.85 -2.25 -0.57
CA HIS A 39 6.13 -1.57 -1.66
C HIS A 39 4.98 -0.71 -1.12
N VAL A 40 4.28 -1.17 -0.08
CA VAL A 40 3.23 -0.38 0.58
C VAL A 40 3.83 0.84 1.26
N ILE A 41 4.95 0.66 1.96
CA ILE A 41 5.67 1.74 2.63
C ILE A 41 6.16 2.78 1.62
N GLU A 42 6.71 2.34 0.49
CA GLU A 42 7.11 3.24 -0.59
C GLU A 42 5.92 4.00 -1.17
N LEU A 43 4.80 3.32 -1.45
CA LEU A 43 3.59 3.95 -1.96
C LEU A 43 2.99 4.99 -1.00
N LEU A 44 3.04 4.74 0.31
CA LEU A 44 2.62 5.71 1.33
C LEU A 44 3.54 6.94 1.36
N ASP A 45 4.85 6.73 1.20
CA ASP A 45 5.85 7.81 1.15
C ASP A 45 5.71 8.67 -0.11
N THR A 46 5.45 8.04 -1.26
CA THR A 46 5.33 8.70 -2.56
C THR A 46 3.89 9.00 -2.98
N ALA A 47 2.96 9.04 -2.02
CA ALA A 47 1.54 9.24 -2.31
C ALA A 47 1.25 10.55 -3.05
N ALA A 48 0.25 10.50 -3.94
CA ALA A 48 -0.26 11.66 -4.65
C ALA A 48 -0.69 12.76 -3.66
N PRO A 49 -0.68 14.05 -4.06
CA PRO A 49 -1.11 15.13 -3.18
C PRO A 49 -2.49 14.91 -2.56
N ALA A 50 -3.43 14.32 -3.30
CA ALA A 50 -4.78 14.02 -2.86
C ALA A 50 -4.83 12.94 -1.74
N ALA A 51 -3.98 11.91 -1.80
CA ALA A 51 -3.92 10.83 -0.81
C ALA A 51 -2.92 11.09 0.33
N ARG A 52 -2.11 12.14 0.24
CA ARG A 52 -0.96 12.35 1.15
C ARG A 52 -1.36 12.41 2.60
N TRP A 53 -2.46 13.09 2.95
CA TRP A 53 -2.92 13.19 4.34
C TRP A 53 -3.25 11.81 4.92
N GLU A 54 -4.07 11.04 4.21
CA GLU A 54 -4.42 9.67 4.62
C GLU A 54 -3.21 8.75 4.65
N ALA A 55 -2.29 8.89 3.69
CA ALA A 55 -1.05 8.12 3.66
C ALA A 55 -0.20 8.39 4.92
N ARG A 56 -0.17 9.63 5.42
CA ARG A 56 0.48 9.96 6.70
C ARG A 56 -0.15 9.24 7.87
N ASN A 57 -1.49 9.22 7.92
CA ASN A 57 -2.23 8.59 9.01
C ASN A 57 -1.99 7.09 9.03
N VAL A 58 -2.09 6.44 7.88
CA VAL A 58 -1.81 5.01 7.73
C VAL A 58 -0.34 4.71 8.07
N ALA A 59 0.60 5.50 7.56
CA ALA A 59 2.03 5.37 7.87
C ALA A 59 2.29 5.41 9.39
N ALA A 60 1.65 6.35 10.10
CA ALA A 60 1.77 6.45 11.55
C ALA A 60 1.17 5.23 12.29
N GLN A 61 0.10 4.62 11.76
CA GLN A 61 -0.50 3.41 12.33
C GLN A 61 0.42 2.20 12.17
N ILE A 62 0.93 1.97 10.95
CA ILE A 62 1.79 0.81 10.65
C ILE A 62 3.15 0.90 11.36
N SER A 63 3.66 2.11 11.63
CA SER A 63 4.89 2.29 12.41
C SER A 63 4.72 2.07 13.91
N ARG A 64 3.48 2.03 14.43
CA ARG A 64 3.20 1.93 15.87
C ARG A 64 2.57 0.60 16.29
N GLY A 65 2.16 -0.22 15.34
CA GLY A 65 1.43 -1.45 15.65
C GLY A 65 1.37 -2.41 14.47
N SER A 66 0.95 -3.64 14.80
CA SER A 66 0.79 -4.73 13.84
C SER A 66 -0.07 -4.34 12.65
N TRP A 67 0.37 -4.71 11.46
CA TRP A 67 -0.40 -4.51 10.24
C TRP A 67 -0.17 -5.64 9.24
N ARG A 68 -1.08 -5.78 8.27
CA ARG A 68 -1.08 -6.87 7.29
C ARG A 68 -1.47 -6.36 5.91
N VAL A 69 -0.89 -6.96 4.87
CA VAL A 69 -1.34 -6.83 3.47
C VAL A 69 -2.25 -8.01 3.13
N HIS A 70 -3.40 -7.73 2.54
CA HIS A 70 -4.34 -8.71 2.04
C HIS A 70 -4.26 -8.76 0.52
N MET A 71 -3.84 -9.90 -0.01
CA MET A 71 -3.66 -10.11 -1.46
C MET A 71 -4.98 -10.48 -2.17
N ASP A 72 -5.98 -10.95 -1.42
CA ASP A 72 -7.28 -11.40 -1.93
C ASP A 72 -8.40 -10.36 -1.71
N ALA A 73 -8.06 -9.07 -1.75
CA ALA A 73 -9.08 -8.04 -1.69
C ALA A 73 -10.01 -8.17 -2.90
N THR A 74 -11.29 -8.49 -2.65
CA THR A 74 -12.30 -8.54 -3.69
C THR A 74 -12.35 -7.20 -4.40
N VAL A 75 -12.04 -7.16 -5.71
CA VAL A 75 -12.17 -5.95 -6.51
C VAL A 75 -13.63 -5.50 -6.45
N VAL A 76 -13.90 -4.38 -5.76
CA VAL A 76 -15.26 -3.84 -5.65
C VAL A 76 -15.47 -2.86 -6.80
N GLY A 77 -16.00 -3.34 -7.93
CA GLY A 77 -16.30 -2.51 -9.09
C GLY A 77 -16.34 -3.29 -10.40
N LYS A 78 -16.69 -2.61 -11.50
CA LYS A 78 -16.58 -3.22 -12.84
C LYS A 78 -15.10 -3.45 -13.16
N PRO A 79 -14.70 -4.64 -13.63
CA PRO A 79 -13.35 -4.86 -14.13
C PRO A 79 -13.13 -3.92 -15.32
N GLN A 80 -12.33 -2.87 -15.13
CA GLN A 80 -11.98 -1.96 -16.22
C GLN A 80 -10.99 -2.68 -17.13
N LEU A 81 -11.36 -2.83 -18.40
CA LEU A 81 -10.60 -3.53 -19.45
C LEU A 81 -9.25 -2.87 -19.79
N VAL A 82 -8.91 -1.75 -19.15
CA VAL A 82 -7.66 -1.01 -19.29
C VAL A 82 -7.15 -0.73 -17.87
N SER A 83 -6.66 -1.77 -17.20
CA SER A 83 -6.28 -1.70 -15.79
C SER A 83 -4.91 -1.04 -15.69
N ASN A 84 -4.90 0.29 -15.65
CA ASN A 84 -3.80 1.06 -15.08
C ASN A 84 -4.09 1.39 -13.60
N ALA A 85 -5.12 0.78 -13.00
CA ALA A 85 -5.53 1.03 -11.63
C ALA A 85 -5.79 -0.30 -10.91
N ARG A 86 -5.28 -0.41 -9.69
CA ARG A 86 -5.40 -1.58 -8.82
C ARG A 86 -5.74 -1.17 -7.39
N GLU A 87 -6.47 -2.03 -6.69
CA GLU A 87 -6.75 -1.87 -5.26
C GLU A 87 -5.95 -2.89 -4.44
N VAL A 88 -5.32 -2.43 -3.36
CA VAL A 88 -4.65 -3.28 -2.35
C VAL A 88 -5.32 -3.03 -1.02
N GLN A 89 -5.67 -4.09 -0.29
CA GLN A 89 -6.20 -3.95 1.06
C GLN A 89 -5.09 -4.19 2.08
N ILE A 90 -5.06 -3.36 3.11
CA ILE A 90 -4.22 -3.57 4.30
C ILE A 90 -5.08 -3.43 5.55
N THR A 91 -4.70 -4.11 6.63
CA THR A 91 -5.23 -3.83 7.97
C THR A 91 -4.14 -3.17 8.79
N ALA A 92 -4.44 -2.03 9.40
CA ALA A 92 -3.53 -1.33 10.31
C ALA A 92 -4.32 -0.73 11.48
N GLY A 93 -3.83 -0.87 12.72
CA GLY A 93 -4.52 -0.33 13.90
C GLY A 93 -5.95 -0.85 14.08
N GLY A 94 -6.22 -2.10 13.65
CA GLY A 94 -7.56 -2.71 13.71
C GLY A 94 -8.55 -2.19 12.68
N ARG A 95 -8.10 -1.43 11.68
CA ARG A 95 -8.93 -0.92 10.58
C ARG A 95 -8.43 -1.43 9.25
N ASP A 96 -9.37 -1.68 8.35
CA ASP A 96 -9.06 -2.01 6.98
C ASP A 96 -8.95 -0.73 6.14
N TYR A 97 -7.96 -0.70 5.27
CA TYR A 97 -7.71 0.38 4.33
C TYR A 97 -7.54 -0.22 2.94
N ARG A 98 -8.10 0.48 1.96
CA ARG A 98 -7.97 0.14 0.55
C ARG A 98 -7.18 1.22 -0.16
N LEU A 99 -6.04 0.83 -0.70
CA LEU A 99 -5.13 1.68 -1.43
C LEU A 99 -5.43 1.54 -2.92
N LYS A 100 -5.85 2.64 -3.55
CA LYS A 100 -6.00 2.70 -5.01
C LYS A 100 -4.70 3.19 -5.62
N ILE A 101 -4.08 2.32 -6.41
CA ILE A 101 -2.78 2.53 -7.01
C ILE A 101 -2.97 2.63 -8.51
N SER A 102 -2.41 3.66 -9.12
CA SER A 102 -2.33 3.80 -10.57
C SER A 102 -0.95 3.37 -11.09
N GLU A 103 -0.90 2.80 -12.30
CA GLU A 103 0.33 2.51 -13.06
C GLU A 103 0.43 3.49 -14.23
N GLY A 104 1.39 4.41 -14.13
CA GLY A 104 1.82 5.30 -15.20
C GLY A 104 3.28 5.04 -15.55
N VAL A 105 4.12 6.07 -15.53
CA VAL A 105 5.61 5.91 -15.62
C VAL A 105 6.18 5.25 -14.36
N ARG A 106 5.47 5.38 -13.23
CA ARG A 106 5.74 4.73 -11.95
C ARG A 106 4.42 4.39 -11.28
N LEU A 107 4.45 3.57 -10.25
CA LEU A 107 3.28 3.33 -9.41
C LEU A 107 3.01 4.54 -8.51
N GLN A 108 1.74 4.90 -8.37
CA GLN A 108 1.34 6.05 -7.57
C GLN A 108 0.11 5.72 -6.74
N LEU A 109 0.17 6.03 -5.45
CA LEU A 109 -0.98 5.92 -4.55
C LEU A 109 -1.88 7.15 -4.74
N GLU A 110 -3.04 6.95 -5.35
CA GLU A 110 -3.98 8.01 -5.72
C GLU A 110 -5.03 8.26 -4.64
N GLU A 111 -5.45 7.21 -3.94
CA GLU A 111 -6.52 7.28 -2.95
C GLU A 111 -6.34 6.21 -1.87
N ILE A 112 -6.74 6.53 -0.64
CA ILE A 112 -6.88 5.57 0.45
C ILE A 112 -8.31 5.66 0.95
N VAL A 113 -9.02 4.54 0.94
CA VAL A 113 -10.40 4.42 1.44
C VAL A 113 -10.38 3.54 2.68
N GLN A 114 -10.90 4.01 3.81
CA GLN A 114 -11.09 3.15 4.97
C GLN A 114 -12.25 2.18 4.71
N GLY A 115 -12.02 0.88 4.87
CA GLY A 115 -13.06 -0.15 4.89
C GLY A 115 -13.96 0.03 6.11
N VAL A 116 -15.24 -0.32 5.93
CA VAL A 116 -16.25 -0.35 7.00
C VAL A 116 -16.17 -1.66 7.76
#